data_AF-X7ZYJ0-F1
#
_entry.id   AF-X7ZYJ0-F1
#
_cell.length_a   1.000
_cell.length_b   1.000
_cell.length_c   1.000
_cell.angle_alpha   90.00
_cell.angle_beta   90.00
_cell.angle_gamma   90.00
#
_symmetry.space_group_name_H-M   'P 1'
#
loop_
_entity.id
_entity.type
_entity.pdbx_description
1 polymer ?
#
loop_
_entity_poly.entity_id
_entity_poly.type
_entity_poly.pdbx_seq_one_letter_code
_entity_poly.pdbx_strand_id
1 'polypeptide(L)' 'MPWYAYDTVTFSGEVTAIEGGVITVNVVGRNSLGDHVIATTTLTIGGGDAVG' A
#
# COMPACT_ATOMS: atom_id res chain seq x y z
N MET A 1 -0.92 3.55 14.95
CA MET A 1 0.14 3.61 16.01
C MET A 1 1.31 4.45 15.51
N PRO A 2 2.17 5.07 16.34
CA PRO A 2 3.38 5.76 15.87
C PRO A 2 4.47 4.77 15.38
N TRP A 3 5.37 5.23 14.51
CA TRP A 3 6.55 4.49 14.06
C TRP A 3 7.80 5.21 14.59
N TYR A 4 8.52 4.55 15.50
CA TYR A 4 9.71 5.10 16.12
C TYR A 4 11.00 4.63 15.44
N ALA A 5 12.12 5.27 15.79
CA ALA A 5 13.43 4.82 15.33
C ALA A 5 13.65 3.34 15.71
N TYR A 6 14.22 2.58 14.78
CA TYR A 6 14.51 1.15 14.90
C TYR A 6 13.31 0.19 14.89
N ASP A 7 12.08 0.70 14.82
CA ASP A 7 10.94 -0.16 14.53
C ASP A 7 11.03 -0.68 13.09
N THR A 8 10.59 -1.92 12.91
CA THR A 8 10.36 -2.51 11.59
C THR A 8 8.86 -2.49 11.29
N VAL A 9 8.51 -2.01 10.10
CA VAL A 9 7.14 -2.09 9.57
C VAL A 9 7.10 -3.14 8.46
N THR A 10 6.20 -4.11 8.59
CA THR A 10 5.88 -5.05 7.53
C THR A 10 4.64 -4.57 6.78
N PHE A 11 4.75 -4.46 5.46
CA PHE A 11 3.64 -4.07 4.60
C PHE A 11 2.98 -5.29 3.97
N SER A 12 1.66 -5.30 3.97
CA SER A 12 0.82 -6.25 3.24
C SER A 12 -0.21 -5.49 2.41
N GLY A 13 -0.69 -6.12 1.34
CA GLY A 13 -1.70 -5.54 0.47
C GLY A 13 -2.66 -6.58 -0.10
N GLU A 14 -3.92 -6.18 -0.25
CA GLU A 14 -4.98 -6.97 -0.84
C GLU A 14 -5.65 -6.18 -1.96
N VAL A 15 -5.75 -6.79 -3.15
CA VAL A 15 -6.49 -6.21 -4.28
C VAL A 15 -7.97 -6.28 -3.97
N THR A 16 -8.66 -5.15 -3.98
CA THR A 16 -10.09 -5.06 -3.65
C THR A 16 -10.98 -4.78 -4.85
N ALA A 17 -10.43 -4.20 -5.93
CA ALA A 17 -11.15 -3.99 -7.18
C ALA A 17 -10.20 -3.97 -8.38
N ILE A 18 -10.73 -4.36 -9.55
CA ILE A 18 -10.08 -4.18 -10.85
C ILE A 18 -11.16 -3.71 -11.82
N GLU A 19 -11.09 -2.45 -12.24
CA GLU A 19 -12.13 -1.79 -13.02
C GLU A 19 -11.50 -0.88 -14.08
N GLY A 20 -11.88 -1.03 -15.35
CA GLY A 20 -11.38 -0.15 -16.41
C GLY A 20 -9.86 -0.09 -16.56
N GLY A 21 -9.14 -1.15 -16.14
CA GLY A 21 -7.67 -1.20 -16.13
C GLY A 21 -7.00 -0.53 -14.91
N VAL A 22 -7.80 0.02 -13.99
CA VAL A 22 -7.36 0.53 -12.69
C VAL A 22 -7.56 -0.55 -11.64
N ILE A 23 -6.52 -0.78 -10.84
CA ILE A 23 -6.48 -1.74 -9.74
C ILE A 23 -6.52 -0.96 -8.44
N THR A 24 -7.45 -1.31 -7.54
CA THR A 24 -7.52 -0.78 -6.18
C THR A 24 -6.93 -1.79 -5.21
N VAL A 25 -6.05 -1.32 -4.33
CA VAL A 25 -5.37 -2.15 -3.33
C VAL A 25 -5.52 -1.50 -1.95
N ASN A 26 -6.01 -2.27 -0.98
CA ASN A 26 -5.89 -1.91 0.42
C ASN A 26 -4.51 -2.33 0.92
N VAL A 27 -3.78 -1.38 1.51
CA VAL A 27 -2.42 -1.59 2.03
C VAL A 27 -2.41 -1.34 3.52
N VAL A 28 -1.80 -2.26 4.27
CA VAL A 28 -1.61 -2.15 5.71
C VAL A 28 -0.12 -2.25 6.03
N GLY A 29 0.39 -1.25 6.75
CA GLY A 29 1.73 -1.28 7.35
C GLY A 29 1.60 -1.57 8.84
N ARG A 30 2.16 -2.69 9.31
CA ARG A 30 2.07 -3.14 10.71
C ARG A 30 3.45 -3.20 11.37
N ASN A 31 3.55 -2.72 12.60
CA ASN A 31 4.68 -2.98 13.50
C ASN A 31 4.23 -3.85 14.70
N SER A 32 5.12 -4.07 15.66
CA SER A 32 4.81 -4.84 16.88
C SER A 32 3.68 -4.25 17.73
N LEU A 33 3.38 -2.96 17.59
CA LEU A 33 2.33 -2.25 18.32
C LEU A 33 0.97 -2.28 17.60
N GLY A 34 0.93 -2.68 16.33
CA GLY A 34 -0.29 -2.80 15.54
C GLY A 34 -0.22 -2.07 14.20
N ASP A 35 -1.39 -1.67 13.70
CA ASP A 35 -1.50 -1.01 12.39
C ASP A 35 -0.98 0.44 12.47
N HIS A 36 0.10 0.67 11.74
CA HIS A 36 0.76 1.97 11.61
C HIS A 36 0.14 2.76 10.46
N VAL A 37 -0.02 2.12 9.30
CA VAL A 37 -0.60 2.71 8.09
C VAL A 37 -1.77 1.85 7.62
N ILE A 38 -2.87 2.50 7.26
CA ILE A 38 -3.98 1.91 6.51
C ILE A 38 -4.22 2.84 5.33
N ALA A 39 -4.07 2.32 4.12
CA ALA A 39 -4.19 3.10 2.89
C ALA A 39 -5.01 2.35 1.84
N THR A 40 -5.67 3.11 0.97
CA THR A 40 -6.29 2.62 -0.26
C THR A 40 -5.55 3.27 -1.41
N THR A 41 -4.98 2.46 -2.29
CA THR A 41 -4.14 2.91 -3.42
C THR A 41 -4.78 2.45 -4.72
N THR A 42 -4.64 3.26 -5.77
CA THR A 42 -5.02 2.88 -7.14
C THR A 42 -3.80 2.87 -8.05
N LEU A 43 -3.70 1.89 -8.93
CA LEU A 43 -2.63 1.81 -9.94
C LEU A 43 -3.16 1.26 -11.27
N THR A 44 -2.45 1.54 -12.35
CA THR A 44 -2.64 0.90 -13.65
C THR A 44 -1.41 0.08 -14.00
N ILE A 45 -1.59 -1.02 -14.76
CA ILE A 45 -0.47 -1.84 -15.23
C ILE A 45 -0.10 -1.40 -16.64
N GLY A 46 1.03 -0.71 -16.77
CA GLY A 46 1.56 -0.20 -18.04
C GLY A 46 2.21 1.17 -17.86
N GLY A 47 3.54 1.21 -17.72
CA GLY A 47 4.26 2.47 -17.53
C GLY A 47 5.69 2.30 -17.01
N GLY A 48 6.53 1.53 -17.72
CA GLY A 48 7.99 1.61 -17.52
C GLY A 48 8.56 3.01 -17.79
N ASP A 49 7.76 3.91 -18.39
CA ASP A 49 8.10 5.30 -18.69
C ASP A 49 7.06 6.30 -18.14
N ALA A 50 6.53 6.09 -16.93
CA ALA A 50 5.69 7.10 -16.26
C ALA A 50 6.56 8.18 -15.58
N VAL A 51 7.37 8.88 -16.38
CA VAL A 51 7.87 10.24 -16.08
C VAL A 51 7.38 11.12 -17.22
N GLY A 52 6.22 11.72 -17.02
CA GLY A 52 5.73 12.90 -17.73
C GLY A 52 5.68 14.05 -16.75
#